data_AF-A0A941IVX4-F1
#
_entry.id   AF-A0A941IVX4-F1
#
_cell.length_a   1.000
_cell.length_b   1.000
_cell.length_c   1.000
_cell.angle_alpha   90.00
_cell.angle_beta   90.00
_cell.angle_gamma   90.00
#
_symmetry.space_group_name_H-M   'P 1'
#
loop_
_entity.id
_entity.type
_entity.pdbx_description
1 polymer ?
#
loop_
_entity_poly.entity_id
_entity_poly.type
_entity_poly.pdbx_seq_one_letter_code
_entity_poly.pdbx_strand_id
1 'polypeptide(L)'
;MNKIAGLSLACSTLLMSCLNQNDVPVVVTDYKCQVQATDSNSPVGEEVVNVVDGDIYSKFLTFTSSASLELTPVKRSRLNSYTLVSGNDEPLRDPASWTLEGSRDGQTWELLDTQSDVTFLERNQSQEFQVVTEETFAHYRFHLATNGHDILQLSEIKLNGVWDRNDKQPIAQFKADQTAFFDKGTVQFQNLSVQGDSYQWYFEGGEPATSTEANPTINYEAHGKYPVKLVTVNNQLADTAFYDAFVNVKRLDGWDHFEYPHINFVNTTLGGNGDLYQELVPEPIELINKVSLDVCQKLYRSVDEVNVLKILDYSIEDIETISAKGGNPPHINIFFSSSYLKNKKGELSDEELIAEIVGVLYHELTHGYQYAPKGAGGYQRGADYFGLIEGVADYVRLNAGYSSYDYRKVGGHWNDGYKTSAFFIDWLHTKDPDFVYKLNQSAQTIIPWSWEAACQSILSASVEDLWNEYQDYLKTEESI
;
A
#
# COMPACT_ATOMS: atom_id res chain seq x y z
N MET A 1 -56.19 -29.78 26.68
CA MET A 1 -56.52 -28.48 27.30
C MET A 1 -55.62 -28.27 28.51
N ASN A 2 -54.92 -27.14 28.51
CA ASN A 2 -54.27 -26.40 29.61
C ASN A 2 -53.09 -26.98 30.43
N LYS A 3 -51.88 -26.53 30.01
CA LYS A 3 -50.86 -25.76 30.75
C LYS A 3 -50.74 -25.93 32.27
N ILE A 4 -49.53 -26.29 32.72
CA ILE A 4 -48.76 -25.50 33.70
C ILE A 4 -47.30 -25.44 33.22
N ALA A 5 -46.77 -24.22 33.15
CA ALA A 5 -45.39 -23.87 32.88
C ALA A 5 -44.65 -23.62 34.22
N GLY A 6 -43.31 -23.77 34.23
CA GLY A 6 -42.46 -23.00 35.14
C GLY A 6 -41.27 -23.74 35.78
N LEU A 7 -40.07 -23.29 35.38
CA LEU A 7 -38.76 -23.30 36.06
C LEU A 7 -38.12 -24.69 36.34
N SER A 8 -36.85 -24.94 36.02
CA SER A 8 -35.70 -24.09 36.34
C SER A 8 -34.56 -24.24 35.32
N LEU A 9 -34.30 -23.16 34.59
CA LEU A 9 -32.98 -22.81 34.05
C LEU A 9 -32.04 -22.59 35.24
N ALA A 10 -31.12 -23.50 35.53
CA ALA A 10 -29.95 -23.25 36.37
C ALA A 10 -28.96 -24.43 36.29
N CYS A 11 -28.29 -24.59 35.14
CA CYS A 11 -27.04 -25.36 35.11
C CYS A 11 -26.17 -24.93 33.91
N SER A 12 -25.96 -23.62 33.77
CA SER A 12 -24.99 -23.07 32.79
C SER A 12 -24.26 -21.82 33.31
N THR A 13 -24.44 -21.48 34.58
CA THR A 13 -23.80 -20.33 35.23
C THR A 13 -23.12 -20.79 36.52
N LEU A 14 -22.11 -21.64 36.40
CA LEU A 14 -21.12 -21.82 37.48
C LEU A 14 -19.81 -22.47 36.96
N LEU A 15 -19.21 -21.91 35.91
CA LEU A 15 -17.80 -22.09 35.57
C LEU A 15 -17.15 -20.81 35.01
N MET A 16 -17.81 -19.67 35.18
CA MET A 16 -17.33 -18.35 34.74
C MET A 16 -16.97 -17.49 35.96
N SER A 17 -16.25 -18.07 36.92
CA SER A 17 -15.76 -17.34 38.10
C SER A 17 -14.36 -17.79 38.49
N CYS A 18 -13.42 -17.63 37.56
CA CYS A 18 -11.99 -17.38 37.83
C CYS A 18 -11.30 -16.76 36.59
N LEU A 19 -11.98 -15.90 35.83
CA LEU A 19 -11.24 -14.98 34.97
C LEU A 19 -10.57 -13.96 35.91
N ASN A 20 -9.27 -14.15 36.12
CA ASN A 20 -8.44 -13.23 36.90
C ASN A 20 -8.64 -11.81 36.34
N GLN A 21 -9.20 -10.90 37.14
CA GLN A 21 -9.55 -9.50 36.78
C GLN A 21 -8.37 -8.61 36.31
N ASN A 22 -7.20 -9.20 36.04
CA ASN A 22 -5.96 -8.53 35.64
C ASN A 22 -5.40 -9.04 34.29
N ASP A 23 -6.14 -9.85 33.53
CA ASP A 23 -5.69 -10.34 32.22
C ASP A 23 -5.86 -9.21 31.21
N VAL A 24 -4.74 -8.73 30.64
CA VAL A 24 -4.76 -7.70 29.60
C VAL A 24 -4.86 -8.42 28.25
N PRO A 25 -5.96 -8.24 27.49
CA PRO A 25 -6.09 -8.84 26.17
C PRO A 25 -5.01 -8.33 25.22
N VAL A 26 -4.55 -9.20 24.32
CA VAL A 26 -3.55 -8.89 23.31
C VAL A 26 -3.84 -9.65 22.01
N VAL A 27 -3.53 -9.04 20.88
CA VAL A 27 -3.37 -9.75 19.62
C VAL A 27 -1.92 -10.20 19.53
N VAL A 28 -1.67 -11.47 19.79
CA VAL A 28 -0.33 -12.05 19.94
C VAL A 28 0.50 -11.91 18.66
N THR A 29 -0.15 -11.98 17.49
CA THR A 29 0.51 -11.87 16.18
C THR A 29 1.08 -10.48 15.90
N ASP A 30 0.51 -9.42 16.48
CA ASP A 30 0.98 -8.03 16.33
C ASP A 30 2.38 -7.78 16.97
N TYR A 31 2.92 -8.76 17.70
CA TYR A 31 4.16 -8.66 18.47
C TYR A 31 5.25 -9.57 17.91
N LYS A 32 5.77 -9.26 16.71
CA LYS A 32 6.90 -9.95 16.07
C LYS A 32 6.71 -11.49 15.97
N CYS A 33 5.47 -11.95 15.80
CA CYS A 33 5.20 -13.38 15.65
C CYS A 33 5.86 -13.90 14.38
N GLN A 34 6.61 -14.99 14.49
CA GLN A 34 7.18 -15.65 13.32
C GLN A 34 6.15 -16.62 12.74
N VAL A 35 6.18 -16.80 11.43
CA VAL A 35 5.33 -17.79 10.76
C VAL A 35 6.12 -18.55 9.72
N GLN A 36 5.86 -19.85 9.60
CA GLN A 36 6.42 -20.71 8.58
C GLN A 36 5.33 -21.60 7.99
N ALA A 37 5.44 -21.90 6.69
CA ALA A 37 4.60 -22.87 6.02
C ALA A 37 5.41 -24.13 5.71
N THR A 38 4.87 -25.28 6.07
CA THR A 38 5.31 -26.58 5.54
C THR A 38 4.53 -26.79 4.24
N ASP A 39 5.21 -26.83 3.10
CA ASP A 39 4.65 -27.06 1.75
C ASP A 39 4.02 -25.84 1.02
N SER A 40 4.61 -24.64 1.14
CA SER A 40 4.17 -23.47 0.36
C SER A 40 4.83 -23.38 -1.02
N ASN A 41 4.03 -23.33 -2.08
CA ASN A 41 4.44 -22.88 -3.41
C ASN A 41 3.78 -21.52 -3.69
N SER A 42 4.38 -20.45 -3.17
CA SER A 42 3.83 -19.09 -3.23
C SER A 42 4.48 -18.27 -4.36
N PRO A 43 3.71 -17.42 -5.05
CA PRO A 43 4.30 -16.40 -5.91
C PRO A 43 5.01 -15.33 -5.08
N VAL A 44 5.94 -14.60 -5.71
CA VAL A 44 6.69 -13.52 -5.05
C VAL A 44 5.74 -12.42 -4.59
N GLY A 45 5.83 -12.03 -3.32
CA GLY A 45 4.99 -11.01 -2.69
C GLY A 45 3.70 -11.54 -2.04
N GLU A 46 3.41 -12.84 -2.16
CA GLU A 46 2.28 -13.50 -1.50
C GLU A 46 2.73 -14.67 -0.60
N GLU A 47 3.90 -14.52 0.02
CA GLU A 47 4.48 -15.52 0.91
C GLU A 47 3.76 -15.59 2.27
N VAL A 48 4.02 -16.67 3.02
CA VAL A 48 3.35 -16.96 4.30
C VAL A 48 3.45 -15.84 5.33
N VAL A 49 4.49 -15.01 5.27
CA VAL A 49 4.69 -13.90 6.22
C VAL A 49 3.56 -12.87 6.20
N ASN A 50 2.83 -12.79 5.09
CA ASN A 50 1.69 -11.89 4.94
C ASN A 50 0.54 -12.22 5.90
N VAL A 51 0.44 -13.45 6.43
CA VAL A 51 -0.64 -13.80 7.37
C VAL A 51 -0.45 -13.27 8.79
N VAL A 52 0.63 -12.54 9.07
CA VAL A 52 0.93 -11.93 10.38
C VAL A 52 1.53 -10.52 10.24
N ASP A 53 1.41 -9.88 9.08
CA ASP A 53 2.03 -8.58 8.81
C ASP A 53 1.17 -7.38 9.25
N GLY A 54 -0.09 -7.64 9.64
CA GLY A 54 -1.06 -6.63 10.06
C GLY A 54 -1.79 -5.95 8.90
N ASP A 55 -1.46 -6.30 7.65
CA ASP A 55 -2.09 -5.80 6.43
C ASP A 55 -3.10 -6.83 5.90
N ILE A 56 -4.36 -6.61 6.23
CA ILE A 56 -5.46 -7.48 5.78
C ILE A 56 -5.67 -7.52 4.27
N TYR A 57 -4.93 -6.74 3.49
CA TYR A 57 -5.00 -6.66 2.03
C TYR A 57 -3.80 -7.28 1.33
N SER A 58 -2.71 -7.54 2.06
CA SER A 58 -1.71 -8.52 1.64
C SER A 58 -2.31 -9.92 1.87
N LYS A 59 -1.72 -10.94 1.22
CA LYS A 59 -2.16 -12.32 1.46
C LYS A 59 -1.04 -13.31 1.28
N PHE A 60 -1.16 -14.42 1.98
CA PHE A 60 -0.51 -15.66 1.61
C PHE A 60 -1.34 -16.36 0.53
N LEU A 61 -0.66 -16.84 -0.50
CA LEU A 61 -1.23 -17.74 -1.50
C LEU A 61 -0.30 -18.93 -1.71
N THR A 62 -0.87 -20.12 -1.87
CA THR A 62 -0.12 -21.31 -2.29
C THR A 62 -0.88 -22.04 -3.38
N PHE A 63 -0.16 -22.56 -4.39
CA PHE A 63 -0.72 -23.38 -5.47
C PHE A 63 -1.05 -24.82 -5.03
N THR A 64 -1.55 -24.96 -3.82
CA THR A 64 -2.03 -26.20 -3.20
C THR A 64 -3.38 -25.96 -2.54
N SER A 65 -4.23 -26.99 -2.45
CA SER A 65 -5.56 -26.89 -1.82
C SER A 65 -5.53 -26.83 -0.29
N SER A 66 -4.36 -27.02 0.30
CA SER A 66 -4.14 -27.00 1.75
C SER A 66 -2.76 -26.45 2.09
N ALA A 67 -2.62 -25.99 3.33
CA ALA A 67 -1.36 -25.50 3.89
C ALA A 67 -1.29 -25.77 5.39
N SER A 68 -0.09 -26.06 5.90
CA SER A 68 0.17 -26.14 7.34
C SER A 68 1.02 -24.97 7.77
N LEU A 69 0.46 -24.09 8.61
CA LEU A 69 1.10 -22.85 9.06
C LEU A 69 1.46 -22.98 10.53
N GLU A 70 2.74 -22.83 10.86
CA GLU A 70 3.22 -22.78 12.24
C GLU A 70 3.55 -21.34 12.62
N LEU A 71 2.88 -20.84 13.66
CA LEU A 71 3.09 -19.54 14.25
C LEU A 71 3.89 -19.70 15.54
N THR A 72 4.98 -18.96 15.66
CA THR A 72 5.83 -18.89 16.85
C THR A 72 5.80 -17.47 17.41
N PRO A 73 4.88 -17.18 18.34
CA PRO A 73 4.90 -15.95 19.11
C PRO A 73 6.22 -15.76 19.84
N VAL A 74 6.60 -14.50 20.07
CA VAL A 74 7.80 -14.17 20.86
C VAL A 74 7.73 -14.60 22.31
N LYS A 75 6.52 -14.90 22.79
CA LYS A 75 6.24 -15.23 24.18
C LYS A 75 5.07 -16.20 24.26
N ARG A 76 5.06 -17.06 25.29
CA ARG A 76 3.92 -17.95 25.52
C ARG A 76 2.64 -17.17 25.75
N SER A 77 1.55 -17.65 25.17
CA SER A 77 0.22 -17.05 25.31
C SER A 77 -0.85 -18.11 25.54
N ARG A 78 -1.97 -17.70 26.12
CA ARG A 78 -3.22 -18.46 26.12
C ARG A 78 -4.18 -17.76 25.17
N LEU A 79 -4.77 -18.51 24.24
CA LEU A 79 -5.76 -17.94 23.31
C LEU A 79 -7.14 -17.95 23.93
N ASN A 80 -7.87 -16.86 23.73
CA ASN A 80 -9.31 -16.78 23.97
C ASN A 80 -10.07 -16.99 22.65
N SER A 81 -9.49 -16.54 21.54
CA SER A 81 -10.03 -16.69 20.20
C SER A 81 -8.93 -16.55 19.15
N TYR A 82 -9.26 -16.79 17.89
CA TYR A 82 -8.45 -16.38 16.75
C TYR A 82 -9.35 -15.81 15.66
N THR A 83 -8.78 -14.98 14.80
CA THR A 83 -9.45 -14.40 13.63
C THR A 83 -8.73 -14.85 12.37
N LEU A 84 -9.50 -15.27 11.36
CA LEU A 84 -9.01 -15.47 10.00
C LEU A 84 -9.61 -14.40 9.10
N VAL A 85 -8.81 -13.86 8.18
CA VAL A 85 -9.26 -12.88 7.18
C VAL A 85 -9.14 -13.47 5.78
N SER A 86 -10.25 -13.50 5.05
CA SER A 86 -10.27 -14.02 3.68
C SER A 86 -9.35 -13.21 2.76
N GLY A 87 -8.84 -13.82 1.68
CA GLY A 87 -8.10 -13.13 0.60
C GLY A 87 -8.85 -11.97 -0.06
N ASN A 88 -8.31 -11.44 -1.16
CA ASN A 88 -9.00 -10.45 -2.00
C ASN A 88 -9.46 -10.98 -3.37
N ASP A 89 -9.01 -12.17 -3.81
CA ASP A 89 -9.29 -12.66 -5.17
C ASP A 89 -10.58 -13.49 -5.27
N GLU A 90 -10.47 -14.80 -5.01
CA GLU A 90 -11.45 -15.82 -5.41
C GLU A 90 -12.02 -16.55 -4.18
N PRO A 91 -13.33 -16.42 -3.89
CA PRO A 91 -14.00 -17.06 -2.75
C PRO A 91 -13.67 -18.54 -2.53
N LEU A 92 -13.54 -19.33 -3.60
CA LEU A 92 -13.28 -20.77 -3.45
C LEU A 92 -11.86 -21.11 -2.96
N ARG A 93 -10.93 -20.14 -2.95
CA ARG A 93 -9.55 -20.31 -2.45
C ARG A 93 -9.42 -20.10 -0.95
N ASP A 94 -10.45 -19.57 -0.29
CA ASP A 94 -10.39 -19.31 1.14
C ASP A 94 -10.44 -20.64 1.93
N PRO A 95 -9.84 -20.72 3.13
CA PRO A 95 -9.94 -21.91 3.96
C PRO A 95 -11.41 -22.13 4.35
N ALA A 96 -11.90 -23.34 4.11
CA ALA A 96 -13.26 -23.74 4.49
C ALA A 96 -13.27 -24.72 5.68
N SER A 97 -12.11 -25.31 5.97
CA SER A 97 -11.93 -26.18 7.13
C SER A 97 -10.51 -26.08 7.65
N TRP A 98 -10.35 -26.26 8.96
CA TRP A 98 -9.04 -26.31 9.58
C TRP A 98 -9.06 -26.92 10.97
N THR A 99 -7.86 -27.31 11.42
CA THR A 99 -7.58 -27.54 12.84
C THR A 99 -6.60 -26.49 13.35
N LEU A 100 -6.77 -26.09 14.61
CA LEU A 100 -5.82 -25.29 15.37
C LEU A 100 -5.26 -26.14 16.51
N GLU A 101 -3.94 -26.20 16.59
CA GLU A 101 -3.22 -26.89 17.66
C GLU A 101 -2.27 -25.94 18.40
N GLY A 102 -2.05 -26.18 19.69
CA GLY A 102 -1.07 -25.48 20.51
C GLY A 102 0.06 -26.41 20.98
N SER A 103 1.28 -25.89 21.06
CA SER A 103 2.43 -26.64 21.60
C SER A 103 3.29 -25.79 22.52
N ARG A 104 3.82 -26.41 23.58
CA ARG A 104 4.76 -25.76 24.52
C ARG A 104 6.23 -25.93 24.14
N ASP A 105 6.52 -26.90 23.29
CA ASP A 105 7.86 -27.39 22.97
C ASP A 105 8.13 -27.58 21.46
N GLY A 106 7.13 -27.31 20.62
CA GLY A 106 7.18 -27.50 19.16
C GLY A 106 7.09 -28.96 18.71
N GLN A 107 6.99 -29.91 19.64
CA GLN A 107 7.04 -31.35 19.35
C GLN A 107 5.71 -32.04 19.71
N THR A 108 5.17 -31.72 20.88
CA THR A 108 3.90 -32.26 21.36
C THR A 108 2.80 -31.23 21.14
N TRP A 109 1.76 -31.63 20.42
CA TRP A 109 0.69 -30.73 20.00
C TRP A 109 -0.65 -31.14 20.63
N GLU A 110 -1.39 -30.15 21.11
CA GLU A 110 -2.73 -30.27 21.68
C GLU A 110 -3.74 -29.62 20.74
N LEU A 111 -4.80 -30.34 20.37
CA LEU A 111 -5.88 -29.80 19.56
C LEU A 111 -6.70 -28.78 20.36
N LEU A 112 -6.79 -27.55 19.85
CA LEU A 112 -7.51 -26.44 20.49
C LEU A 112 -8.85 -26.16 19.82
N ASP A 113 -8.94 -26.31 18.49
CA ASP A 113 -10.18 -26.08 17.75
C ASP A 113 -10.20 -26.84 16.42
N THR A 114 -11.40 -27.12 15.93
CA THR A 114 -11.67 -27.69 14.60
C THR A 114 -12.87 -26.99 13.98
N GLN A 115 -12.71 -26.49 12.76
CA GLN A 115 -13.77 -25.87 11.98
C GLN A 115 -13.96 -26.58 10.65
N SER A 116 -15.20 -26.61 10.16
CA SER A 116 -15.59 -27.18 8.87
C SER A 116 -16.73 -26.40 8.25
N ASP A 117 -16.83 -26.44 6.92
CA ASP A 117 -17.89 -25.81 6.13
C ASP A 117 -18.03 -24.29 6.38
N VAL A 118 -16.93 -23.62 6.73
CA VAL A 118 -16.90 -22.16 6.90
C VAL A 118 -16.90 -21.49 5.53
N THR A 119 -17.61 -20.38 5.41
CA THR A 119 -17.69 -19.58 4.18
C THR A 119 -17.51 -18.10 4.51
N PHE A 120 -16.67 -17.42 3.73
CA PHE A 120 -16.55 -15.96 3.75
C PHE A 120 -17.46 -15.35 2.68
N LEU A 121 -18.38 -14.48 3.09
CA LEU A 121 -19.42 -13.90 2.23
C LEU A 121 -18.91 -12.68 1.44
N GLU A 122 -17.83 -12.07 1.91
CA GLU A 122 -17.20 -10.88 1.35
C GLU A 122 -15.67 -11.10 1.24
N ARG A 123 -14.99 -10.25 0.47
CA ARG A 123 -13.52 -10.23 0.39
C ARG A 123 -12.91 -9.46 1.56
N ASN A 124 -11.71 -9.86 2.00
CA ASN A 124 -11.04 -9.32 3.17
C ASN A 124 -11.94 -9.36 4.43
N GLN A 125 -12.87 -10.33 4.47
CA GLN A 125 -13.81 -10.48 5.56
C GLN A 125 -13.11 -11.14 6.74
N SER A 126 -13.21 -10.51 7.91
CA SER A 126 -12.73 -11.06 9.17
C SER A 126 -13.79 -11.95 9.82
N GLN A 127 -13.43 -13.17 10.23
CA GLN A 127 -14.27 -14.01 11.08
C GLN A 127 -13.48 -14.50 12.30
N GLU A 128 -14.11 -14.43 13.47
CA GLU A 128 -13.51 -14.77 14.76
C GLU A 128 -14.10 -16.07 15.33
N PHE A 129 -13.23 -16.92 15.88
CA PHE A 129 -13.54 -18.25 16.39
C PHE A 129 -13.02 -18.38 17.82
N GLN A 130 -13.88 -18.85 18.73
CA GLN A 130 -13.54 -18.94 20.15
C GLN A 130 -12.70 -20.18 20.45
N VAL A 131 -11.72 -20.03 21.36
CA VAL A 131 -10.86 -21.11 21.85
C VAL A 131 -11.06 -21.23 23.35
N VAL A 132 -11.20 -22.46 23.83
CA VAL A 132 -11.32 -22.75 25.27
C VAL A 132 -10.12 -23.58 25.70
N THR A 133 -9.18 -22.92 26.37
CA THR A 133 -8.02 -23.57 27.00
C THR A 133 -7.61 -22.76 28.22
N GLU A 134 -7.03 -23.42 29.22
CA GLU A 134 -6.41 -22.77 30.38
C GLU A 134 -4.88 -22.69 30.26
N GLU A 135 -4.31 -23.30 29.21
CA GLU A 135 -2.89 -23.48 29.06
C GLU A 135 -2.23 -22.40 28.20
N THR A 136 -0.95 -22.15 28.44
CA THR A 136 -0.13 -21.26 27.62
C THR A 136 0.77 -22.06 26.68
N PHE A 137 0.84 -21.63 25.42
CA PHE A 137 1.58 -22.29 24.35
C PHE A 137 2.63 -21.36 23.74
N ALA A 138 3.75 -21.92 23.31
CA ALA A 138 4.85 -21.22 22.63
C ALA A 138 4.72 -21.28 21.11
N HIS A 139 3.94 -22.23 20.59
CA HIS A 139 3.69 -22.43 19.18
C HIS A 139 2.22 -22.70 18.95
N TYR A 140 1.71 -22.26 17.81
CA TYR A 140 0.39 -22.59 17.31
C TYR A 140 0.52 -23.11 15.88
N ARG A 141 -0.31 -24.09 15.51
CA ARG A 141 -0.30 -24.64 14.17
C ARG A 141 -1.72 -24.70 13.62
N PHE A 142 -1.88 -24.15 12.42
CA PHE A 142 -3.08 -24.33 11.62
C PHE A 142 -2.81 -25.36 10.53
N HIS A 143 -3.76 -26.28 10.35
CA HIS A 143 -3.86 -27.10 9.15
C HIS A 143 -5.08 -26.64 8.37
N LEU A 144 -4.87 -25.89 7.30
CA LEU A 144 -5.93 -25.24 6.51
C LEU A 144 -6.24 -26.04 5.26
N ALA A 145 -7.51 -26.09 4.85
CA ALA A 145 -7.93 -26.67 3.57
C ALA A 145 -9.11 -25.90 2.95
N THR A 146 -9.10 -25.78 1.62
CA THR A 146 -10.22 -25.21 0.84
C THR A 146 -11.37 -26.21 0.70
N ASN A 147 -12.52 -25.74 0.21
CA ASN A 147 -13.64 -26.62 -0.17
C ASN A 147 -13.55 -27.02 -1.65
N GLY A 148 -12.47 -27.71 -2.04
CA GLY A 148 -12.32 -28.32 -3.35
C GLY A 148 -11.65 -27.47 -4.44
N HIS A 149 -10.93 -26.41 -4.06
CA HIS A 149 -10.10 -25.61 -4.98
C HIS A 149 -8.61 -25.94 -4.83
N ASP A 150 -7.85 -25.96 -5.93
CA ASP A 150 -6.44 -26.39 -5.96
C ASP A 150 -5.42 -25.33 -5.46
N ILE A 151 -5.92 -24.18 -5.04
CA ILE A 151 -5.13 -23.02 -4.56
C ILE A 151 -5.79 -22.54 -3.28
N LEU A 152 -4.98 -22.29 -2.26
CA LEU A 152 -5.39 -21.71 -0.98
C LEU A 152 -4.85 -20.29 -0.87
N GLN A 153 -5.67 -19.39 -0.31
CA GLN A 153 -5.26 -18.04 0.05
C GLN A 153 -5.75 -17.67 1.45
N LEU A 154 -5.04 -16.78 2.14
CA LEU A 154 -5.46 -16.22 3.41
C LEU A 154 -4.77 -14.87 3.62
N SER A 155 -5.50 -13.84 4.01
CA SER A 155 -4.91 -12.52 4.21
C SER A 155 -4.20 -12.41 5.54
N GLU A 156 -4.87 -12.78 6.64
CA GLU A 156 -4.37 -12.48 7.98
C GLU A 156 -4.85 -13.52 9.01
N ILE A 157 -3.99 -13.78 10.01
CA ILE A 157 -4.29 -14.54 11.22
C ILE A 157 -4.07 -13.65 12.43
N LYS A 158 -5.11 -13.47 13.25
CA LYS A 158 -4.98 -12.80 14.55
C LYS A 158 -5.16 -13.80 15.68
N LEU A 159 -4.14 -13.97 16.50
CA LEU A 159 -4.21 -14.81 17.70
C LEU A 159 -4.60 -13.95 18.89
N ASN A 160 -5.86 -13.99 19.30
CA ASN A 160 -6.41 -13.12 20.34
C ASN A 160 -6.33 -13.83 21.69
N GLY A 161 -5.57 -13.28 22.63
CA GLY A 161 -5.27 -13.99 23.87
C GLY A 161 -4.72 -13.11 24.97
N VAL A 162 -3.97 -13.75 25.86
CA VAL A 162 -3.25 -13.13 26.97
C VAL A 162 -1.86 -13.73 27.06
N TRP A 163 -0.86 -12.93 27.43
CA TRP A 163 0.49 -13.42 27.65
C TRP A 163 0.58 -14.28 28.92
N ASP A 164 1.50 -15.24 28.93
CA ASP A 164 1.87 -15.96 30.14
C ASP A 164 2.43 -14.97 31.19
N ARG A 165 1.79 -14.93 32.36
CA ARG A 165 2.14 -14.03 33.46
C ARG A 165 3.37 -14.49 34.24
N ASN A 166 3.69 -15.78 34.16
CA ASN A 166 4.84 -16.37 34.84
C ASN A 166 6.13 -16.09 34.09
N ASP A 167 6.03 -15.92 32.77
CA ASP A 167 7.12 -15.40 31.97
C ASP A 167 7.23 -13.89 32.18
N LYS A 168 8.39 -13.43 32.68
CA LYS A 168 8.70 -12.03 32.98
C LYS A 168 9.48 -11.33 31.87
N GLN A 169 9.78 -12.01 30.77
CA GLN A 169 10.45 -11.40 29.63
C GLN A 169 9.56 -10.27 29.09
N PRO A 170 10.03 -9.01 29.07
CA PRO A 170 9.28 -7.93 28.47
C PRO A 170 9.35 -8.02 26.94
N ILE A 171 8.40 -7.38 26.26
CA ILE A 171 8.39 -7.24 24.80
C ILE A 171 8.39 -5.74 24.48
N ALA A 172 9.41 -5.27 23.77
CA ALA A 172 9.50 -3.88 23.32
C ALA A 172 8.67 -3.68 22.07
N GLN A 173 7.76 -2.71 22.11
CA GLN A 173 6.99 -2.28 20.94
C GLN A 173 6.56 -0.82 21.11
N PHE A 174 6.48 -0.10 20.00
CA PHE A 174 5.99 1.28 19.97
C PHE A 174 5.40 1.63 18.62
N LYS A 175 4.70 2.76 18.59
CA LYS A 175 4.28 3.45 17.37
C LYS A 175 4.47 4.96 17.52
N ALA A 176 4.22 5.70 16.45
CA ALA A 176 4.16 7.15 16.46
C ALA A 176 2.89 7.65 15.77
N ASP A 177 2.54 8.91 16.02
CA ASP A 177 1.47 9.63 15.31
C ASP A 177 1.82 9.91 13.85
N GLN A 178 3.10 10.14 13.56
CA GLN A 178 3.62 10.31 12.21
C GLN A 178 5.06 9.77 12.10
N THR A 179 5.40 9.30 10.92
CA THR A 179 6.74 8.77 10.60
C THR A 179 7.41 9.49 9.44
N ALA A 180 6.70 10.38 8.75
CA ALA A 180 7.26 11.21 7.69
C ALA A 180 6.56 12.58 7.61
N PHE A 181 7.34 13.64 7.45
CA PHE A 181 6.87 15.02 7.33
C PHE A 181 7.94 15.89 6.66
N PHE A 182 7.56 17.08 6.19
CA PHE A 182 8.49 18.04 5.57
C PHE A 182 9.12 19.00 6.59
N ASP A 183 10.31 19.46 6.25
CA ASP A 183 11.12 20.46 6.97
C ASP A 183 11.49 20.04 8.39
N LYS A 184 10.67 20.42 9.37
CA LYS A 184 10.86 20.12 10.78
C LYS A 184 9.54 19.84 11.46
N GLY A 185 9.57 19.01 12.48
CA GLY A 185 8.35 18.54 13.09
C GLY A 185 8.57 17.85 14.42
N THR A 186 7.44 17.63 15.07
CA THR A 186 7.37 16.97 16.37
C THR A 186 6.67 15.63 16.20
N VAL A 187 7.26 14.57 16.75
CA VAL A 187 6.71 13.22 16.72
C VAL A 187 6.31 12.81 18.13
N GLN A 188 5.08 12.34 18.29
CA GLN A 188 4.55 11.78 19.53
C GLN A 188 4.68 10.26 19.48
N PHE A 189 5.53 9.69 20.34
CA PHE A 189 5.70 8.24 20.44
C PHE A 189 4.77 7.65 21.49
N GLN A 190 4.15 6.52 21.15
CA GLN A 190 3.35 5.72 22.07
C GLN A 190 4.04 4.39 22.35
N ASN A 191 4.33 4.13 23.62
CA ASN A 191 4.82 2.82 24.07
C ASN A 191 3.69 1.79 24.05
N LEU A 192 3.95 0.66 23.41
CA LEU A 192 3.08 -0.51 23.36
C LEU A 192 3.76 -1.73 24.01
N SER A 193 4.86 -1.52 24.74
CA SER A 193 5.63 -2.61 25.34
C SER A 193 4.81 -3.38 26.36
N VAL A 194 5.00 -4.69 26.35
CA VAL A 194 4.34 -5.63 27.27
C VAL A 194 5.28 -5.95 28.43
N GLN A 195 4.73 -5.92 29.65
CA GLN A 195 5.44 -6.24 30.89
C GLN A 195 6.77 -5.48 31.06
N GLY A 196 6.84 -4.21 30.65
CA GLY A 196 8.00 -3.33 30.90
C GLY A 196 7.78 -2.41 32.10
N ASP A 197 8.72 -2.42 33.05
CA ASP A 197 8.71 -1.56 34.24
C ASP A 197 9.42 -0.22 34.02
N SER A 198 10.38 -0.18 33.09
CA SER A 198 11.12 1.02 32.74
C SER A 198 11.50 1.03 31.26
N TYR A 199 11.70 2.24 30.73
CA TYR A 199 11.92 2.49 29.31
C TYR A 199 13.17 3.34 29.12
N GLN A 200 13.93 3.02 28.08
CA GLN A 200 15.02 3.85 27.61
C GLN A 200 14.91 3.99 26.09
N TRP A 201 14.68 5.24 25.67
CA TRP A 201 14.56 5.61 24.27
C TRP A 201 15.83 6.24 23.74
N TYR A 202 16.05 6.06 22.43
CA TYR A 202 17.10 6.72 21.67
C TYR A 202 16.51 7.22 20.34
N PHE A 203 16.70 8.51 20.10
CA PHE A 203 16.19 9.25 18.94
C PHE A 203 17.36 9.96 18.27
N GLU A 204 18.10 9.24 17.43
CA GLU A 204 19.20 9.86 16.69
C GLU A 204 18.66 11.00 15.81
N GLY A 205 19.30 12.17 15.83
CA GLY A 205 18.83 13.37 15.15
C GLY A 205 17.62 14.08 15.79
N GLY A 206 17.06 13.52 16.86
CA GLY A 206 15.94 14.09 17.61
C GLY A 206 16.37 14.86 18.85
N GLU A 207 15.54 15.82 19.29
CA GLU A 207 15.69 16.57 20.52
C GLU A 207 14.45 16.40 21.43
N PRO A 208 14.60 15.83 22.64
CA PRO A 208 15.83 15.28 23.21
C PRO A 208 16.27 13.97 22.51
N ALA A 209 17.58 13.72 22.44
CA ALA A 209 18.13 12.52 21.78
C ALA A 209 17.87 11.20 22.53
N THR A 210 17.42 11.27 23.79
CA THR A 210 17.05 10.13 24.63
C THR A 210 15.91 10.53 25.55
N SER A 211 15.08 9.55 25.96
CA SER A 211 14.04 9.76 26.97
C SER A 211 13.85 8.51 27.83
N THR A 212 13.32 8.69 29.03
CA THR A 212 12.84 7.61 29.92
C THR A 212 11.34 7.67 30.14
N GLU A 213 10.63 8.60 29.50
CA GLU A 213 9.18 8.71 29.57
C GLU A 213 8.51 7.51 28.88
N ALA A 214 7.31 7.14 29.33
CA ALA A 214 6.55 6.09 28.68
C ALA A 214 6.13 6.49 27.26
N ASN A 215 5.71 7.73 27.04
CA ASN A 215 5.26 8.24 25.74
C ASN A 215 5.95 9.58 25.46
N PRO A 216 7.19 9.58 24.93
CA PRO A 216 7.95 10.80 24.73
C PRO A 216 7.51 11.58 23.49
N THR A 217 7.73 12.89 23.52
CA THR A 217 7.55 13.79 22.37
C THR A 217 8.93 14.30 21.91
N ILE A 218 9.26 14.14 20.63
CA ILE A 218 10.60 14.41 20.10
C ILE A 218 10.53 15.36 18.91
N ASN A 219 11.41 16.37 18.90
CA ASN A 219 11.54 17.32 17.80
C ASN A 219 12.65 16.89 16.86
N TYR A 220 12.42 16.97 15.56
CA TYR A 220 13.46 16.80 14.54
C TYR A 220 13.58 18.07 13.70
N GLU A 221 14.75 18.71 13.73
CA GLU A 221 15.02 20.01 13.08
C GLU A 221 15.83 19.88 11.78
N ALA A 222 16.37 18.70 11.48
CA ALA A 222 17.19 18.46 10.29
C ALA A 222 16.60 17.35 9.42
N HIS A 223 16.72 17.51 8.11
CA HIS A 223 16.29 16.52 7.14
C HIS A 223 17.12 15.24 7.24
N GLY A 224 16.48 14.08 7.08
CA GLY A 224 17.13 12.79 7.18
C GLY A 224 16.17 11.66 7.55
N LYS A 225 16.65 10.43 7.37
CA LYS A 225 16.01 9.23 7.88
C LYS A 225 16.70 8.84 9.19
N TYR A 226 15.93 8.73 10.26
CA TYR A 226 16.43 8.56 11.60
C TYR A 226 15.97 7.24 12.22
N PRO A 227 16.89 6.47 12.84
CA PRO A 227 16.52 5.29 13.59
C PRO A 227 15.83 5.67 14.90
N VAL A 228 14.94 4.79 15.37
CA VAL A 228 14.35 4.88 16.70
C VAL A 228 14.53 3.56 17.43
N LYS A 229 14.99 3.65 18.68
CA LYS A 229 15.21 2.50 19.55
C LYS A 229 14.47 2.66 20.87
N LEU A 230 13.76 1.61 21.27
CA LEU A 230 13.19 1.46 22.60
C LEU A 230 13.78 0.22 23.27
N VAL A 231 14.37 0.40 24.45
CA VAL A 231 14.73 -0.69 25.35
C VAL A 231 13.73 -0.69 26.50
N THR A 232 13.04 -1.80 26.66
CA THR A 232 12.11 -2.02 27.78
C THR A 232 12.73 -3.00 28.76
N VAL A 233 12.59 -2.76 30.06
CA VAL A 233 13.22 -3.58 31.11
C VAL A 233 12.20 -3.97 32.17
N ASN A 234 12.22 -5.23 32.59
CA ASN A 234 11.49 -5.76 33.75
C ASN A 234 12.38 -6.73 34.51
N ASN A 235 12.65 -6.42 35.78
CA ASN A 235 13.45 -7.24 36.70
C ASN A 235 14.71 -7.88 36.06
N GLN A 236 15.65 -7.04 35.60
CA GLN A 236 16.90 -7.40 34.92
C GLN A 236 16.76 -8.04 33.52
N LEU A 237 15.57 -8.45 33.10
CA LEU A 237 15.28 -8.85 31.72
C LEU A 237 15.01 -7.62 30.87
N ALA A 238 15.41 -7.67 29.60
CA ALA A 238 15.20 -6.58 28.66
C ALA A 238 14.81 -7.12 27.28
N ASP A 239 14.05 -6.32 26.54
CA ASP A 239 13.84 -6.49 25.10
C ASP A 239 14.06 -5.15 24.39
N THR A 240 14.34 -5.20 23.10
CA THR A 240 14.62 -4.03 22.27
C THR A 240 13.75 -4.03 21.01
N ALA A 241 13.13 -2.89 20.74
CA ALA A 241 12.58 -2.54 19.44
C ALA A 241 13.53 -1.55 18.77
N PHE A 242 13.94 -1.84 17.54
CA PHE A 242 14.84 -1.01 16.76
C PHE A 242 14.37 -0.96 15.31
N TYR A 243 14.22 0.24 14.79
CA TYR A 243 13.83 0.50 13.41
C TYR A 243 14.81 1.53 12.83
N ASP A 244 15.52 1.17 11.76
CA ASP A 244 16.69 1.89 11.24
C ASP A 244 16.37 3.25 10.58
N ALA A 245 15.14 3.41 10.07
CA ALA A 245 14.69 4.61 9.35
C ALA A 245 13.23 4.93 9.70
N PHE A 246 12.90 4.95 11.00
CA PHE A 246 11.53 5.08 11.48
C PHE A 246 10.94 6.48 11.29
N VAL A 247 11.76 7.53 11.46
CA VAL A 247 11.34 8.93 11.20
C VAL A 247 12.04 9.42 9.94
N ASN A 248 11.27 9.93 8.98
CA ASN A 248 11.77 10.49 7.72
C ASN A 248 11.41 11.97 7.62
N VAL A 249 12.37 12.82 7.94
CA VAL A 249 12.24 14.28 7.80
C VAL A 249 12.66 14.65 6.39
N LYS A 250 11.69 14.91 5.53
CA LYS A 250 11.90 15.21 4.11
C LYS A 250 12.23 16.68 3.93
N ARG A 251 13.13 17.00 2.99
CA ARG A 251 13.33 18.38 2.54
C ARG A 251 12.08 18.84 1.80
N LEU A 252 11.66 20.09 1.95
CA LEU A 252 10.86 20.71 0.90
C LEU A 252 11.81 21.11 -0.26
N ASP A 253 11.44 20.86 -1.52
CA ASP A 253 12.28 21.14 -2.70
C ASP A 253 13.54 20.23 -2.78
N GLY A 254 14.70 20.77 -3.20
CA GLY A 254 15.95 20.05 -3.48
C GLY A 254 16.14 19.69 -4.96
N TRP A 255 15.42 20.32 -5.88
CA TRP A 255 15.46 19.99 -7.31
C TRP A 255 16.83 20.18 -7.97
N ASP A 256 17.73 20.96 -7.36
CA ASP A 256 19.13 21.08 -7.77
C ASP A 256 19.95 19.79 -7.58
N HIS A 257 19.44 18.85 -6.77
CA HIS A 257 20.01 17.52 -6.55
C HIS A 257 19.29 16.42 -7.33
N PHE A 258 18.40 16.78 -8.28
CA PHE A 258 17.66 15.79 -9.06
C PHE A 258 18.61 14.89 -9.85
N GLU A 259 18.52 13.59 -9.59
CA GLU A 259 19.31 12.58 -10.30
C GLU A 259 18.61 12.19 -11.61
N TYR A 260 19.08 12.77 -12.72
CA TYR A 260 18.61 12.40 -14.04
C TYR A 260 18.91 10.92 -14.38
N PRO A 261 18.00 10.22 -15.07
CA PRO A 261 18.26 8.87 -15.50
C PRO A 261 19.38 8.83 -16.54
N HIS A 262 20.07 7.70 -16.61
CA HIS A 262 20.92 7.39 -17.75
C HIS A 262 20.02 7.09 -18.95
N ILE A 263 20.08 7.96 -19.97
CA ILE A 263 19.22 7.88 -21.15
C ILE A 263 19.98 7.20 -22.29
N ASN A 264 19.51 6.02 -22.70
CA ASN A 264 19.96 5.35 -23.92
C ASN A 264 19.00 5.72 -25.06
N PHE A 265 19.35 6.76 -25.82
CA PHE A 265 18.55 7.17 -26.97
C PHE A 265 19.00 6.45 -28.25
N VAL A 266 18.07 5.78 -28.95
CA VAL A 266 18.36 5.05 -30.18
C VAL A 266 17.29 5.27 -31.24
N ASN A 267 17.69 5.67 -32.44
CA ASN A 267 16.81 5.60 -33.62
C ASN A 267 17.01 4.24 -34.31
N THR A 268 16.00 3.35 -34.27
CA THR A 268 16.06 2.00 -34.85
C THR A 268 15.39 1.90 -36.22
N THR A 269 14.89 3.02 -36.72
CA THR A 269 14.11 3.08 -37.97
C THR A 269 14.94 2.78 -39.22
N LEU A 270 14.27 2.32 -40.28
CA LEU A 270 14.93 2.01 -41.55
C LEU A 270 14.84 3.19 -42.53
N GLY A 271 15.86 3.36 -43.37
CA GLY A 271 15.81 4.25 -44.53
C GLY A 271 15.55 5.74 -44.22
N GLY A 272 15.93 6.21 -43.03
CA GLY A 272 15.72 7.61 -42.60
C GLY A 272 14.32 7.89 -42.08
N ASN A 273 13.53 6.86 -41.72
CA ASN A 273 12.16 7.09 -41.26
C ASN A 273 12.06 7.91 -39.96
N GLY A 274 13.06 7.82 -39.08
CA GLY A 274 13.15 8.61 -37.86
C GLY A 274 13.79 9.99 -38.05
N ASP A 275 14.24 10.37 -39.25
CA ASP A 275 14.96 11.63 -39.49
C ASP A 275 14.10 12.85 -39.11
N LEU A 276 12.79 12.79 -39.38
CA LEU A 276 11.85 13.85 -39.01
C LEU A 276 11.83 14.10 -37.49
N TYR A 277 11.93 13.06 -36.66
CA TYR A 277 12.00 13.25 -35.21
C TYR A 277 13.29 13.99 -34.84
N GLN A 278 14.42 13.58 -35.41
CA GLN A 278 15.72 14.18 -35.14
C GLN A 278 15.82 15.64 -35.62
N GLU A 279 15.12 15.98 -36.71
CA GLU A 279 14.99 17.35 -37.21
C GLU A 279 14.17 18.24 -36.26
N LEU A 280 13.05 17.72 -35.74
CA LEU A 280 12.15 18.45 -34.85
C LEU A 280 12.68 18.55 -33.41
N VAL A 281 13.43 17.53 -32.97
CA VAL A 281 14.01 17.44 -31.62
C VAL A 281 15.53 17.18 -31.74
N PRO A 282 16.34 18.23 -31.96
CA PRO A 282 17.78 18.07 -32.20
C PRO A 282 18.53 17.58 -30.96
N GLU A 283 18.07 17.92 -29.76
CA GLU A 283 18.69 17.56 -28.47
C GLU A 283 17.73 16.71 -27.62
N PRO A 284 17.47 15.44 -28.00
CA PRO A 284 16.44 14.62 -27.34
C PRO A 284 16.77 14.29 -25.88
N ILE A 285 18.05 14.11 -25.54
CA ILE A 285 18.48 13.83 -24.16
C ILE A 285 18.20 15.04 -23.26
N GLU A 286 18.47 16.25 -23.74
CA GLU A 286 18.18 17.48 -22.97
C GLU A 286 16.67 17.67 -22.77
N LEU A 287 15.87 17.41 -23.81
CA LEU A 287 14.41 17.44 -23.71
C LEU A 287 13.90 16.42 -22.68
N ILE A 288 14.34 15.17 -22.76
CA ILE A 288 13.94 14.10 -21.84
C ILE A 288 14.31 14.44 -20.39
N ASN A 289 15.51 14.98 -20.16
CA ASN A 289 15.92 15.44 -18.83
C ASN A 289 15.01 16.58 -18.33
N LYS A 290 14.75 17.58 -19.17
CA LYS A 290 13.86 18.70 -18.81
C LYS A 290 12.45 18.22 -18.45
N VAL A 291 11.87 17.36 -19.26
CA VAL A 291 10.52 16.81 -19.02
C VAL A 291 10.52 15.91 -17.78
N SER A 292 11.57 15.10 -17.56
CA SER A 292 11.69 14.27 -16.36
C SER A 292 11.64 15.10 -15.08
N LEU A 293 12.38 16.22 -15.03
CA LEU A 293 12.37 17.11 -13.88
C LEU A 293 11.00 17.75 -13.67
N ASP A 294 10.37 18.30 -14.72
CA ASP A 294 9.07 18.97 -14.60
C ASP A 294 7.96 17.99 -14.19
N VAL A 295 7.96 16.77 -14.73
CA VAL A 295 7.06 15.68 -14.29
C VAL A 295 7.22 15.45 -12.78
N CYS A 296 8.46 15.32 -12.29
CA CYS A 296 8.71 15.11 -10.86
C CYS A 296 8.26 16.29 -10.00
N GLN A 297 8.49 17.52 -10.45
CA GLN A 297 8.05 18.73 -9.77
C GLN A 297 6.52 18.85 -9.65
N LYS A 298 5.78 18.26 -10.59
CA LYS A 298 4.30 18.21 -10.54
C LYS A 298 3.77 17.13 -9.59
N LEU A 299 4.47 15.99 -9.49
CA LEU A 299 4.02 14.81 -8.74
C LEU A 299 4.51 14.74 -7.28
N TYR A 300 5.58 15.47 -6.95
CA TYR A 300 6.29 15.40 -5.68
C TYR A 300 6.49 16.78 -5.07
N ARG A 301 6.86 16.83 -3.78
CA ARG A 301 7.23 18.09 -3.08
C ARG A 301 8.72 18.18 -2.81
N SER A 302 9.41 17.05 -2.93
CA SER A 302 10.84 16.93 -2.67
C SER A 302 11.51 16.01 -3.66
N VAL A 303 12.79 16.29 -3.95
CA VAL A 303 13.66 15.35 -4.65
C VAL A 303 13.81 14.03 -3.86
N ASP A 304 13.71 14.07 -2.53
CA ASP A 304 13.87 12.90 -1.65
C ASP A 304 12.71 11.89 -1.76
N GLU A 305 11.62 12.29 -2.40
CA GLU A 305 10.42 11.47 -2.61
C GLU A 305 10.37 10.79 -3.97
N VAL A 306 11.20 11.22 -4.93
CA VAL A 306 11.10 10.77 -6.31
C VAL A 306 11.46 9.29 -6.40
N ASN A 307 10.57 8.51 -7.01
CA ASN A 307 10.85 7.12 -7.34
C ASN A 307 12.01 7.05 -8.33
N VAL A 308 13.04 6.27 -8.02
CA VAL A 308 14.34 6.43 -8.66
C VAL A 308 14.38 5.68 -9.99
N LEU A 309 13.91 6.34 -11.05
CA LEU A 309 14.21 5.94 -12.42
C LEU A 309 15.71 6.14 -12.68
N LYS A 310 16.46 5.05 -12.85
CA LYS A 310 17.91 5.08 -13.09
C LYS A 310 18.28 4.97 -14.56
N ILE A 311 17.52 4.19 -15.32
CA ILE A 311 17.80 3.90 -16.74
C ILE A 311 16.54 4.10 -17.56
N LEU A 312 16.65 4.87 -18.63
CA LEU A 312 15.61 5.04 -19.63
C LEU A 312 16.15 4.67 -21.01
N ASP A 313 15.62 3.59 -21.58
CA ASP A 313 15.82 3.30 -22.99
C ASP A 313 14.75 4.04 -23.80
N TYR A 314 15.16 4.98 -24.64
CA TYR A 314 14.24 5.75 -25.48
C TYR A 314 14.50 5.47 -26.95
N SER A 315 13.52 4.91 -27.65
CA SER A 315 13.66 4.51 -29.05
C SER A 315 12.73 5.27 -30.01
N ILE A 316 13.21 5.54 -31.21
CA ILE A 316 12.35 5.91 -32.35
C ILE A 316 12.16 4.67 -33.21
N GLU A 317 10.91 4.28 -33.44
CA GLU A 317 10.55 2.99 -34.06
C GLU A 317 9.51 3.12 -35.18
N ASP A 318 9.61 2.23 -36.18
CA ASP A 318 8.64 2.12 -37.29
C ASP A 318 7.43 1.26 -36.87
N ILE A 319 6.59 1.77 -35.96
CA ILE A 319 5.41 1.07 -35.40
C ILE A 319 4.11 1.86 -35.60
N GLU A 320 2.95 1.21 -35.62
CA GLU A 320 1.64 1.88 -35.88
C GLU A 320 1.04 2.61 -34.66
N THR A 321 1.38 2.20 -33.44
CA THR A 321 0.95 2.88 -32.21
C THR A 321 1.76 4.15 -31.98
N ILE A 322 1.19 5.14 -31.29
CA ILE A 322 1.86 6.45 -31.09
C ILE A 322 3.15 6.29 -30.29
N SER A 323 3.02 5.70 -29.11
CA SER A 323 4.07 5.53 -28.11
C SER A 323 3.56 4.56 -27.05
N ALA A 324 4.48 3.96 -26.29
CA ALA A 324 4.15 3.32 -25.02
C ALA A 324 5.38 3.20 -24.13
N LYS A 325 5.14 3.23 -22.81
CA LYS A 325 6.11 2.84 -21.77
C LYS A 325 6.05 1.33 -21.48
N GLY A 326 7.21 0.71 -21.38
CA GLY A 326 7.43 -0.65 -20.87
C GLY A 326 8.42 -0.66 -19.69
N GLY A 327 8.59 -1.82 -19.07
CA GLY A 327 9.47 -1.98 -17.89
C GLY A 327 8.92 -1.33 -16.62
N ASN A 328 9.72 -1.30 -15.56
CA ASN A 328 9.36 -0.70 -14.27
C ASN A 328 10.61 -0.07 -13.63
N PRO A 329 10.50 1.04 -12.90
CA PRO A 329 11.62 1.61 -12.15
C PRO A 329 12.36 0.52 -11.34
N PRO A 330 13.70 0.53 -11.36
CA PRO A 330 14.56 1.64 -11.80
C PRO A 330 14.88 1.66 -13.31
N HIS A 331 14.32 0.76 -14.14
CA HIS A 331 14.60 0.70 -15.59
C HIS A 331 13.31 0.60 -16.42
N ILE A 332 13.05 1.63 -17.23
CA ILE A 332 11.92 1.65 -18.16
C ILE A 332 12.40 1.80 -19.60
N ASN A 333 11.53 1.45 -20.54
CA ASN A 333 11.71 1.74 -21.95
C ASN A 333 10.52 2.56 -22.46
N ILE A 334 10.76 3.52 -23.34
CA ILE A 334 9.72 4.29 -24.04
C ILE A 334 10.07 4.26 -25.53
N PHE A 335 9.11 3.93 -26.38
CA PHE A 335 9.28 4.13 -27.82
C PHE A 335 8.37 5.25 -28.32
N PHE A 336 8.80 5.96 -29.36
CA PHE A 336 7.98 6.91 -30.09
C PHE A 336 7.92 6.51 -31.58
N SER A 337 6.73 6.56 -32.16
CA SER A 337 6.52 6.12 -33.54
C SER A 337 6.93 7.17 -34.58
N SER A 338 7.87 6.79 -35.43
CA SER A 338 8.21 7.52 -36.66
C SER A 338 7.05 7.53 -37.65
N SER A 339 6.32 6.41 -37.77
CA SER A 339 5.18 6.24 -38.68
C SER A 339 4.04 7.20 -38.32
N TYR A 340 3.72 7.33 -37.04
CA TYR A 340 2.73 8.28 -36.54
C TYR A 340 3.13 9.72 -36.88
N LEU A 341 4.37 10.10 -36.57
CA LEU A 341 4.88 11.44 -36.82
C LEU A 341 4.84 11.81 -38.31
N LYS A 342 5.26 10.87 -39.18
CA LYS A 342 5.20 11.04 -40.64
C LYS A 342 3.78 11.24 -41.14
N ASN A 343 2.82 10.47 -40.64
CA ASN A 343 1.41 10.63 -41.02
C ASN A 343 0.88 12.00 -40.62
N LYS A 344 1.32 12.53 -39.46
CA LYS A 344 0.91 13.86 -38.98
C LYS A 344 1.59 15.04 -39.67
N LYS A 345 2.76 14.86 -40.29
CA LYS A 345 3.49 15.93 -41.00
C LYS A 345 2.70 16.62 -42.12
N GLY A 346 1.71 15.93 -42.71
CA GLY A 346 0.82 16.52 -43.71
C GLY A 346 -0.37 17.30 -43.14
N GLU A 347 -0.64 17.16 -41.83
CA GLU A 347 -1.79 17.73 -41.14
C GLU A 347 -1.39 18.86 -40.19
N LEU A 348 -0.18 18.78 -39.62
CA LEU A 348 0.31 19.65 -38.55
C LEU A 348 1.56 20.43 -39.00
N SER A 349 1.70 21.64 -38.47
CA SER A 349 2.95 22.41 -38.53
C SER A 349 4.06 21.77 -37.70
N ASP A 350 5.30 22.21 -37.93
CA ASP A 350 6.47 21.73 -37.20
C ASP A 350 6.34 22.05 -35.71
N GLU A 351 5.82 23.22 -35.37
CA GLU A 351 5.54 23.62 -33.99
C GLU A 351 4.50 22.70 -33.32
N GLU A 352 3.42 22.34 -34.03
CA GLU A 352 2.39 21.42 -33.52
C GLU A 352 2.91 19.99 -33.38
N LEU A 353 3.77 19.53 -34.28
CA LEU A 353 4.42 18.21 -34.18
C LEU A 353 5.38 18.16 -33.00
N ILE A 354 6.16 19.21 -32.77
CA ILE A 354 7.01 19.32 -31.58
C ILE A 354 6.15 19.28 -30.33
N ALA A 355 5.04 20.04 -30.30
CA ALA A 355 4.12 20.02 -29.16
C ALA A 355 3.53 18.63 -28.90
N GLU A 356 3.19 17.87 -29.95
CA GLU A 356 2.71 16.50 -29.83
C GLU A 356 3.79 15.56 -29.29
N ILE A 357 5.02 15.63 -29.80
CA ILE A 357 6.16 14.83 -29.30
C ILE A 357 6.38 15.10 -27.81
N VAL A 358 6.44 16.38 -27.42
CA VAL A 358 6.67 16.78 -26.03
C VAL A 358 5.49 16.37 -25.14
N GLY A 359 4.25 16.53 -25.60
CA GLY A 359 3.07 16.13 -24.85
C GLY A 359 2.97 14.62 -24.60
N VAL A 360 3.27 13.81 -25.61
CA VAL A 360 3.38 12.34 -25.44
C VAL A 360 4.51 12.01 -24.48
N LEU A 361 5.66 12.68 -24.57
CA LEU A 361 6.78 12.46 -23.65
C LEU A 361 6.40 12.77 -22.19
N TYR A 362 5.63 13.83 -21.91
CA TYR A 362 5.08 14.09 -20.57
C TYR A 362 4.21 12.94 -20.08
N HIS A 363 3.32 12.41 -20.92
CA HIS A 363 2.45 11.29 -20.57
C HIS A 363 3.27 10.05 -20.21
N GLU A 364 4.22 9.65 -21.07
CA GLU A 364 4.98 8.41 -20.87
C GLU A 364 5.97 8.48 -19.71
N LEU A 365 6.65 9.62 -19.53
CA LEU A 365 7.53 9.81 -18.38
C LEU A 365 6.75 9.86 -17.07
N THR A 366 5.50 10.32 -17.10
CA THR A 366 4.63 10.26 -15.92
C THR A 366 4.43 8.81 -15.46
N HIS A 367 4.19 7.86 -16.38
CA HIS A 367 4.16 6.43 -16.03
C HIS A 367 5.49 5.88 -15.48
N GLY A 368 6.61 6.54 -15.78
CA GLY A 368 7.93 6.23 -15.23
C GLY A 368 8.13 6.71 -13.79
N TYR A 369 7.50 7.82 -13.41
CA TYR A 369 7.72 8.47 -12.11
C TYR A 369 6.56 8.35 -11.14
N GLN A 370 5.32 8.24 -11.57
CA GLN A 370 4.15 8.16 -10.68
C GLN A 370 4.11 6.83 -9.92
N TYR A 371 3.41 6.83 -8.79
CA TYR A 371 3.15 5.61 -8.03
C TYR A 371 1.99 4.81 -8.60
N ALA A 372 2.14 3.49 -8.59
CA ALA A 372 1.06 2.57 -8.93
C ALA A 372 0.19 2.28 -7.70
N PRO A 373 -1.15 2.29 -7.85
CA PRO A 373 -2.06 2.07 -6.73
C PRO A 373 -2.02 0.61 -6.29
N LYS A 374 -1.90 0.39 -4.97
CA LYS A 374 -1.86 -0.95 -4.38
C LYS A 374 -3.27 -1.44 -4.04
N GLY A 375 -3.56 -2.71 -4.32
CA GLY A 375 -4.87 -3.31 -4.01
C GLY A 375 -6.05 -2.78 -4.84
N ALA A 376 -5.82 -2.00 -5.90
CA ALA A 376 -6.87 -1.41 -6.75
C ALA A 376 -7.41 -2.33 -7.87
N GLY A 377 -7.16 -3.63 -7.79
CA GLY A 377 -7.42 -4.56 -8.89
C GLY A 377 -6.42 -4.41 -10.04
N GLY A 378 -6.84 -4.76 -11.26
CA GLY A 378 -5.97 -4.77 -12.43
C GLY A 378 -6.08 -3.51 -13.30
N TYR A 379 -5.18 -3.44 -14.30
CA TYR A 379 -5.19 -2.40 -15.34
C TYR A 379 -6.24 -2.74 -16.42
N GLN A 380 -7.53 -2.65 -16.07
CA GLN A 380 -8.63 -2.76 -17.03
C GLN A 380 -9.33 -1.41 -17.19
N ARG A 381 -9.75 -1.09 -18.42
CA ARG A 381 -10.47 0.15 -18.70
C ARG A 381 -11.72 0.27 -17.82
N GLY A 382 -11.89 1.43 -17.16
CA GLY A 382 -12.99 1.67 -16.23
C GLY A 382 -12.71 1.24 -14.78
N ALA A 383 -11.59 0.55 -14.51
CA ALA A 383 -11.14 0.26 -13.16
C ALA A 383 -10.39 1.45 -12.53
N ASP A 384 -10.36 1.50 -11.20
CA ASP A 384 -9.67 2.52 -10.42
C ASP A 384 -8.18 2.61 -10.75
N TYR A 385 -7.51 1.45 -10.88
CA TYR A 385 -6.10 1.39 -11.29
C TYR A 385 -5.88 2.12 -12.63
N PHE A 386 -6.69 1.80 -13.63
CA PHE A 386 -6.56 2.41 -14.97
C PHE A 386 -6.89 3.91 -14.94
N GLY A 387 -7.97 4.30 -14.25
CA GLY A 387 -8.41 5.68 -14.11
C GLY A 387 -7.35 6.58 -13.46
N LEU A 388 -6.69 6.08 -12.40
CA LEU A 388 -5.60 6.80 -11.75
C LEU A 388 -4.39 6.92 -12.68
N ILE A 389 -3.91 5.80 -13.22
CA ILE A 389 -2.65 5.74 -13.96
C ILE A 389 -2.71 6.59 -15.22
N GLU A 390 -3.75 6.43 -16.04
CA GLU A 390 -3.90 7.20 -17.28
C GLU A 390 -4.37 8.63 -17.01
N GLY A 391 -5.17 8.85 -15.97
CA GLY A 391 -5.66 10.17 -15.61
C GLY A 391 -4.54 11.10 -15.14
N VAL A 392 -3.63 10.62 -14.29
CA VAL A 392 -2.49 11.41 -13.81
C VAL A 392 -1.51 11.71 -14.94
N ALA A 393 -1.23 10.74 -15.83
CA ALA A 393 -0.40 10.95 -17.00
C ALA A 393 -0.94 12.05 -17.94
N ASP A 394 -2.23 12.01 -18.26
CA ASP A 394 -2.85 13.05 -19.08
C ASP A 394 -3.05 14.37 -18.32
N TYR A 395 -3.19 14.35 -16.99
CA TYR A 395 -3.20 15.58 -16.18
C TYR A 395 -1.85 16.28 -16.26
N VAL A 396 -0.74 15.55 -16.11
CA VAL A 396 0.61 16.13 -16.21
C VAL A 396 0.84 16.72 -17.60
N ARG A 397 0.42 16.01 -18.66
CA ARG A 397 0.43 16.54 -20.03
C ARG A 397 -0.40 17.81 -20.19
N LEU A 398 -1.61 17.85 -19.61
CA LEU A 398 -2.50 19.01 -19.63
C LEU A 398 -1.88 20.20 -18.89
N ASN A 399 -1.41 19.99 -17.66
CA ASN A 399 -0.80 21.01 -16.81
C ASN A 399 0.49 21.58 -17.43
N ALA A 400 1.22 20.78 -18.20
CA ALA A 400 2.38 21.24 -18.97
C ALA A 400 2.02 22.05 -20.24
N GLY A 401 0.72 22.17 -20.58
CA GLY A 401 0.23 22.95 -21.72
C GLY A 401 0.19 22.20 -23.06
N TYR A 402 0.32 20.86 -23.04
CA TYR A 402 0.36 20.03 -24.25
C TYR A 402 -0.93 19.20 -24.47
N SER A 403 -2.04 19.66 -23.91
CA SER A 403 -3.39 19.17 -24.17
C SER A 403 -4.37 20.35 -24.15
N SER A 404 -5.40 20.29 -25.01
CA SER A 404 -6.45 21.32 -25.07
C SER A 404 -7.69 20.92 -24.27
N TYR A 405 -8.33 21.92 -23.65
CA TYR A 405 -9.64 21.79 -23.01
C TYR A 405 -10.80 21.63 -24.01
N ASP A 406 -10.58 21.74 -25.33
CA ASP A 406 -11.63 21.60 -26.36
C ASP A 406 -12.34 20.23 -26.34
N TYR A 407 -11.70 19.22 -25.75
CA TYR A 407 -12.27 17.87 -25.61
C TYR A 407 -13.05 17.66 -24.32
N ARG A 408 -13.03 18.64 -23.40
CA ARG A 408 -13.75 18.60 -22.14
C ARG A 408 -15.24 18.75 -22.43
N LYS A 409 -16.05 17.86 -21.86
CA LYS A 409 -17.48 17.77 -22.13
C LYS A 409 -18.22 17.15 -20.95
N VAL A 410 -19.51 17.46 -20.87
CA VAL A 410 -20.43 16.76 -19.96
C VAL A 410 -20.53 15.28 -20.33
N GLY A 411 -20.61 14.41 -19.31
CA GLY A 411 -20.66 12.97 -19.37
C GLY A 411 -19.31 12.28 -19.10
N GLY A 412 -19.31 10.95 -19.24
CA GLY A 412 -18.16 10.09 -18.94
C GLY A 412 -18.10 9.67 -17.47
N HIS A 413 -16.94 9.16 -17.08
CA HIS A 413 -16.64 8.70 -15.72
C HIS A 413 -15.19 9.03 -15.36
N TRP A 414 -14.89 9.25 -14.07
CA TRP A 414 -13.51 9.51 -13.60
C TRP A 414 -12.54 8.33 -13.82
N ASN A 415 -13.05 7.15 -14.19
CA ASN A 415 -12.25 5.97 -14.55
C ASN A 415 -12.12 5.74 -16.07
N ASP A 416 -12.61 6.67 -16.89
CA ASP A 416 -12.45 6.56 -18.35
C ASP A 416 -10.99 6.72 -18.80
N GLY A 417 -10.10 7.16 -17.89
CA GLY A 417 -8.69 7.41 -18.11
C GLY A 417 -8.45 8.62 -18.98
N TYR A 418 -7.17 8.86 -19.31
CA TYR A 418 -6.74 9.89 -20.25
C TYR A 418 -7.37 11.26 -19.93
N LYS A 419 -7.69 12.05 -20.98
CA LYS A 419 -8.29 13.39 -20.89
C LYS A 419 -9.50 13.48 -19.96
N THR A 420 -10.41 12.49 -19.96
CA THR A 420 -11.62 12.55 -19.12
C THR A 420 -11.26 12.61 -17.64
N SER A 421 -10.41 11.69 -17.19
CA SER A 421 -9.90 11.66 -15.81
C SER A 421 -9.01 12.87 -15.53
N ALA A 422 -8.17 13.26 -16.48
CA ALA A 422 -7.26 14.40 -16.35
C ALA A 422 -7.97 15.73 -16.10
N PHE A 423 -9.06 16.03 -16.82
CA PHE A 423 -9.84 17.25 -16.60
C PHE A 423 -10.52 17.27 -15.24
N PHE A 424 -10.95 16.11 -14.75
CA PHE A 424 -11.50 16.00 -13.41
C PHE A 424 -10.43 16.19 -12.33
N ILE A 425 -9.25 15.58 -12.50
CA ILE A 425 -8.09 15.80 -11.61
C ILE A 425 -7.71 17.29 -11.57
N ASP A 426 -7.69 17.95 -12.73
CA ASP A 426 -7.41 19.38 -12.83
C ASP A 426 -8.46 20.22 -12.10
N TRP A 427 -9.75 19.87 -12.22
CA TRP A 427 -10.79 20.53 -11.46
C TRP A 427 -10.66 20.28 -9.95
N LEU A 428 -10.33 19.05 -9.51
CA LEU A 428 -10.06 18.74 -8.10
C LEU A 428 -8.84 19.51 -7.56
N HIS A 429 -7.84 19.74 -8.39
CA HIS A 429 -6.69 20.58 -8.06
C HIS A 429 -7.08 22.03 -7.77
N THR A 430 -8.20 22.54 -8.31
CA THR A 430 -8.71 23.88 -7.93
C THR A 430 -9.32 23.91 -6.53
N LYS A 431 -9.75 22.76 -5.99
CA LYS A 431 -10.26 22.64 -4.62
C LYS A 431 -9.13 22.49 -3.60
N ASP A 432 -8.06 21.81 -4.00
CA ASP A 432 -6.84 21.65 -3.19
C ASP A 432 -5.60 21.73 -4.12
N PRO A 433 -4.78 22.79 -4.03
CA PRO A 433 -3.57 22.94 -4.83
C PRO A 433 -2.55 21.81 -4.64
N ASP A 434 -2.65 21.04 -3.55
CA ASP A 434 -1.81 19.87 -3.30
C ASP A 434 -2.46 18.55 -3.76
N PHE A 435 -3.65 18.59 -4.36
CA PHE A 435 -4.44 17.41 -4.69
C PHE A 435 -3.65 16.35 -5.47
N VAL A 436 -2.93 16.75 -6.53
CA VAL A 436 -2.21 15.81 -7.41
C VAL A 436 -1.06 15.13 -6.68
N TYR A 437 -0.33 15.88 -5.85
CA TYR A 437 0.69 15.30 -4.99
C TYR A 437 0.08 14.31 -4.01
N LYS A 438 -0.98 14.69 -3.30
CA LYS A 438 -1.67 13.82 -2.34
C LYS A 438 -2.27 12.58 -3.01
N LEU A 439 -2.80 12.73 -4.22
CA LEU A 439 -3.33 11.65 -5.05
C LEU A 439 -2.21 10.66 -5.42
N ASN A 440 -1.07 11.15 -5.89
CA ASN A 440 0.11 10.32 -6.16
C ASN A 440 0.59 9.58 -4.90
N GLN A 441 0.71 10.27 -3.75
CA GLN A 441 1.09 9.62 -2.47
C GLN A 441 0.07 8.57 -2.02
N SER A 442 -1.22 8.83 -2.22
CA SER A 442 -2.30 7.94 -1.78
C SER A 442 -2.18 6.54 -2.38
N ALA A 443 -1.63 6.43 -3.60
CA ALA A 443 -1.36 5.15 -4.27
C ALA A 443 -0.46 4.21 -3.45
N GLN A 444 0.39 4.77 -2.58
CA GLN A 444 1.26 3.99 -1.69
C GLN A 444 0.66 3.74 -0.31
N THR A 445 -0.16 4.66 0.19
CA THR A 445 -0.57 4.72 1.60
C THR A 445 -2.00 4.22 1.84
N ILE A 446 -2.86 4.25 0.82
CA ILE A 446 -4.22 3.72 0.90
C ILE A 446 -4.24 2.36 0.22
N ILE A 447 -4.55 1.32 0.98
CA ILE A 447 -4.62 -0.07 0.52
C ILE A 447 -5.91 -0.65 1.11
N PRO A 448 -6.83 -1.21 0.29
CA PRO A 448 -6.84 -1.18 -1.17
C PRO A 448 -7.11 0.24 -1.64
N TRP A 449 -6.39 0.66 -2.66
CA TRP A 449 -6.59 1.98 -3.23
C TRP A 449 -7.90 2.01 -4.03
N SER A 450 -8.69 3.07 -3.80
CA SER A 450 -9.83 3.42 -4.63
C SER A 450 -9.95 4.93 -4.73
N TRP A 451 -10.63 5.41 -5.80
CA TRP A 451 -10.93 6.84 -5.92
C TRP A 451 -11.77 7.36 -4.75
N GLU A 452 -12.70 6.53 -4.25
CA GLU A 452 -13.52 6.87 -3.09
C GLU A 452 -12.67 7.09 -1.84
N ALA A 453 -11.77 6.16 -1.52
CA ALA A 453 -10.90 6.28 -0.34
C ALA A 453 -9.92 7.45 -0.48
N ALA A 454 -9.37 7.67 -1.67
CA ALA A 454 -8.47 8.81 -1.94
C ALA A 454 -9.20 10.15 -1.79
N CYS A 455 -10.36 10.34 -2.42
CA CYS A 455 -11.16 11.56 -2.30
C CYS A 455 -11.64 11.81 -0.87
N GLN A 456 -12.08 10.75 -0.17
CA GLN A 456 -12.50 10.87 1.23
C GLN A 456 -11.32 11.26 2.14
N SER A 457 -10.12 10.74 1.88
CA SER A 457 -8.92 11.08 2.65
C SER A 457 -8.42 12.51 2.38
N ILE A 458 -8.43 12.95 1.11
CA ILE A 458 -7.82 14.21 0.69
C ILE A 458 -8.78 15.39 0.84
N LEU A 459 -10.04 15.20 0.41
CA LEU A 459 -11.04 16.26 0.30
C LEU A 459 -12.21 16.09 1.26
N SER A 460 -12.25 15.01 2.05
CA SER A 460 -13.36 14.67 2.95
C SER A 460 -14.72 14.56 2.23
N ALA A 461 -14.73 14.11 0.98
CA ALA A 461 -15.93 13.93 0.16
C ALA A 461 -15.84 12.66 -0.70
N SER A 462 -17.00 12.09 -1.06
CA SER A 462 -17.07 10.94 -1.97
C SER A 462 -16.64 11.35 -3.38
N VAL A 463 -16.08 10.41 -4.16
CA VAL A 463 -15.72 10.70 -5.56
C VAL A 463 -16.96 10.95 -6.41
N GLU A 464 -18.08 10.28 -6.11
CA GLU A 464 -19.35 10.44 -6.80
C GLU A 464 -19.92 11.86 -6.63
N ASP A 465 -19.93 12.40 -5.41
CA ASP A 465 -20.41 13.77 -5.16
C ASP A 465 -19.53 14.80 -5.87
N LEU A 466 -18.21 14.62 -5.80
CA LEU A 466 -17.24 15.48 -6.48
C LEU A 466 -17.40 15.42 -8.00
N TRP A 467 -17.61 14.23 -8.55
CA TRP A 467 -17.87 14.07 -9.97
C TRP A 467 -19.16 14.77 -10.39
N ASN A 468 -20.24 14.58 -9.64
CA ASN A 468 -21.51 15.25 -9.93
C ASN A 468 -21.38 16.78 -9.89
N GLU A 469 -20.64 17.32 -8.93
CA GLU A 469 -20.33 18.75 -8.86
C GLU A 469 -19.49 19.21 -10.06
N TYR A 470 -18.47 18.43 -10.47
CA TYR A 470 -17.70 18.70 -11.69
C TYR A 470 -18.57 18.71 -12.95
N GLN A 471 -19.48 17.74 -13.08
CA GLN A 471 -20.41 17.65 -14.20
C GLN A 471 -21.37 18.84 -14.26
N ASP A 472 -21.80 19.36 -13.11
CA ASP A 472 -22.60 20.57 -13.04
C ASP A 472 -21.79 21.83 -13.36
N TYR A 473 -20.54 21.92 -12.90
CA TYR A 473 -19.61 22.98 -13.29
C TYR A 473 -19.45 23.06 -14.83
N LEU A 474 -19.27 21.93 -15.51
CA LEU A 474 -19.17 21.91 -16.98
C LEU A 474 -20.43 22.44 -17.68
N LYS A 475 -21.62 22.09 -17.19
CA LYS A 475 -22.89 22.60 -17.75
C LYS A 475 -23.00 24.12 -17.63
N THR A 476 -22.45 24.69 -16.55
CA THR A 476 -22.47 26.14 -16.35
C THR A 476 -21.45 26.88 -17.21
N GLU A 477 -20.27 26.29 -17.48
CA GLU A 477 -19.30 26.90 -18.39
C GLU A 477 -19.73 26.83 -19.86
N GLU A 478 -20.40 25.75 -20.31
CA GLU A 478 -20.95 25.67 -21.67
C GLU A 478 -22.10 26.68 -21.92
N SER A 479 -22.62 27.32 -20.86
CA SER A 479 -23.71 28.31 -20.92
C SER A 479 -23.26 29.77 -20.98
N ILE A 480 -21.94 30.01 -21.03
CA ILE A 480 -21.28 31.32 -21.21
C ILE A 480 -20.60 31.33 -22.58
#